data_AF-A0AAD0HPG9-F1
#
_entry.id   AF-A0AAD0HPG9-F1
#
_cell.length_a   1.000
_cell.length_b   1.000
_cell.length_c   1.000
_cell.angle_alpha   90.00
_cell.angle_beta   90.00
_cell.angle_gamma   90.00
#
_symmetry.space_group_name_H-M   'P 1'
#
loop_
_entity.id
_entity.type
_entity.pdbx_description
1 polymer ?
#
loop_
_entity_poly.entity_id
_entity_poly.type
_entity_poly.pdbx_seq_one_letter_code
_entity_poly.pdbx_strand_id
1 'polypeptide(L)' 'MNFKIVFGNKIKQIRIEKKMSITEFAELTGFTSSYISKIENYKINPTIKSVLQFCKKLNLKIDYFF' A
#
# COMPACT_ATOMS: atom_id res chain seq x y z
N MET A 1 10.21 -15.65 0.73
CA MET A 1 9.72 -14.40 0.10
C MET A 1 9.48 -13.36 1.19
N ASN A 2 10.00 -12.13 1.06
CA ASN A 2 9.85 -11.12 2.11
C ASN A 2 8.53 -10.35 1.91
N PHE A 3 7.51 -10.63 2.74
CA PHE A 3 6.17 -10.03 2.64
C PHE A 3 6.20 -8.51 2.51
N LYS A 4 7.10 -7.84 3.24
CA LYS A 4 7.32 -6.39 3.17
C LYS A 4 7.59 -5.89 1.74
N ILE A 5 8.47 -6.61 1.03
CA ILE A 5 8.88 -6.26 -0.33
C ILE A 5 7.73 -6.49 -1.30
N VAL A 6 7.05 -7.64 -1.18
CA VAL A 6 5.88 -7.98 -2.02
C VAL A 6 4.78 -6.95 -1.86
N PHE A 7 4.44 -6.63 -0.61
CA PHE A 7 3.40 -5.66 -0.30
C PHE A 7 3.77 -4.26 -0.81
N GLY A 8 4.99 -3.79 -0.55
CA GLY A 8 5.47 -2.49 -1.03
C GLY A 8 5.43 -2.37 -2.55
N ASN A 9 5.82 -3.42 -3.27
CA ASN A 9 5.75 -3.48 -4.74
C ASN A 9 4.31 -3.40 -5.25
N LYS A 10 3.40 -4.22 -4.71
CA LYS A 10 1.99 -4.24 -5.11
C LYS A 10 1.31 -2.89 -4.85
N ILE A 11 1.60 -2.24 -3.72
CA ILE A 11 1.09 -0.89 -3.43
C ILE A 11 1.61 0.14 -4.44
N LYS A 12 2.93 0.14 -4.71
CA LYS A 12 3.55 1.05 -5.68
C LYS A 12 2.96 0.86 -7.08
N GLN A 13 2.76 -0.40 -7.49
CA GLN A 13 2.16 -0.74 -8.76
C GLN A 13 0.75 -0.16 -8.89
N ILE A 14 -0.15 -0.43 -7.92
CA ILE A 14 -1.52 0.10 -7.93
C ILE A 14 -1.53 1.63 -8.02
N ARG A 15 -0.65 2.29 -7.26
CA ARG A 15 -0.55 3.76 -7.29
C ARG A 15 -0.16 4.28 -8.68
N ILE A 16 0.85 3.67 -9.31
CA ILE A 16 1.33 4.06 -10.64
C ILE A 16 0.27 3.78 -11.72
N GLU A 17 -0.41 2.63 -11.66
CA GLU A 17 -1.51 2.28 -12.57
C GLU A 17 -2.66 3.27 -12.49
N LYS A 18 -2.96 3.77 -11.28
CA LYS A 18 -3.94 4.85 -11.06
C LYS A 18 -3.42 6.25 -11.40
N LYS A 19 -2.15 6.39 -11.80
CA LYS A 19 -1.45 7.66 -12.07
C LYS A 19 -1.52 8.66 -10.91
N MET A 20 -1.47 8.16 -9.68
CA MET A 20 -1.53 8.98 -8.47
C MET A 20 -0.13 9.31 -7.94
N SER A 21 0.03 10.54 -7.46
CA SER A 21 1.12 10.92 -6.58
C SER A 21 1.02 10.19 -5.23
N ILE A 22 2.10 10.22 -4.44
CA ILE A 22 2.09 9.64 -3.09
C ILE A 22 1.03 10.32 -2.21
N THR A 23 0.85 11.63 -2.35
CA THR A 23 -0.12 12.40 -1.55
C THR A 23 -1.56 12.04 -1.90
N GLU A 24 -1.91 12.01 -3.19
CA GLU A 24 -3.26 11.61 -3.63
C GLU A 24 -3.59 10.17 -3.21
N PHE A 25 -2.61 9.26 -3.31
CA PHE A 25 -2.80 7.88 -2.89
C PHE A 25 -2.94 7.74 -1.37
N ALA A 26 -2.20 8.55 -0.62
CA ALA A 26 -2.31 8.60 0.84
C ALA A 26 -3.72 9.07 1.27
N GLU A 27 -4.24 10.11 0.63
CA GLU A 27 -5.61 10.60 0.85
C GLU A 27 -6.66 9.54 0.52
N LEU A 28 -6.55 8.88 -0.64
CA LEU A 28 -7.45 7.79 -1.05
C LEU A 28 -7.48 6.65 -0.02
N THR A 29 -6.31 6.26 0.46
CA THR A 29 -6.16 5.09 1.36
C THR A 29 -6.33 5.43 2.83
N GLY A 30 -6.41 6.72 3.18
CA GLY A 30 -6.53 7.20 4.55
C GLY A 30 -5.26 7.00 5.37
N PHE A 31 -4.09 7.06 4.72
CA PHE A 31 -2.77 7.03 5.35
C PHE A 31 -2.07 8.37 5.14
N THR A 32 -0.90 8.54 5.77
CA THR A 32 -0.04 9.70 5.51
C THR A 32 0.89 9.42 4.33
N SER A 33 1.31 10.48 3.61
CA SER A 33 2.29 10.36 2.52
C SER A 33 3.60 9.71 2.98
N SER A 34 4.03 10.00 4.22
CA SER A 34 5.22 9.36 4.83
C SER A 34 5.03 7.85 5.00
N TYR A 35 3.84 7.41 5.41
CA TYR A 35 3.54 5.98 5.55
C TYR A 35 3.58 5.26 4.20
N ILE A 36 2.93 5.81 3.17
CA ILE A 36 2.96 5.27 1.81
C ILE A 36 4.41 5.19 1.30
N SER A 37 5.18 6.28 1.42
CA SER A 37 6.58 6.30 1.02
C SER A 37 7.41 5.23 1.74
N LYS A 38 7.23 5.05 3.05
CA LYS A 38 7.93 4.01 3.80
C LYS A 38 7.53 2.59 3.38
N ILE A 39 6.28 2.36 3.00
CA ILE A 39 5.80 1.08 2.44
C ILE A 39 6.48 0.80 1.10
N GLU A 40 6.43 1.75 0.17
CA GLU A 40 6.99 1.58 -1.19
C GLU A 40 8.52 1.45 -1.21
N ASN A 41 9.20 1.95 -0.17
CA ASN A 41 10.65 1.83 0.02
C ASN A 41 11.05 0.73 1.02
N TYR A 42 10.11 -0.14 1.40
CA TYR A 42 10.33 -1.29 2.30
C TYR A 42 10.95 -0.93 3.66
N LYS A 43 10.69 0.29 4.14
CA LYS A 43 11.21 0.81 5.41
C LYS A 43 10.36 0.39 6.61
N ILE A 44 9.13 -0.04 6.40
CA ILE A 44 8.24 -0.52 7.46
C ILE A 44 7.53 -1.81 7.05
N ASN A 45 7.18 -2.62 8.04
CA ASN A 45 6.26 -3.75 7.85
C ASN A 45 4.83 -3.24 8.08
N PRO A 46 3.90 -3.42 7.12
CA PRO A 46 2.51 -3.10 7.36
C PRO A 46 1.93 -4.06 8.42
N THR A 47 1.04 -3.53 9.26
CA THR A 47 0.25 -4.37 10.18
C THR A 47 -0.90 -5.03 9.42
N ILE A 48 -1.47 -6.11 9.96
CA ILE A 48 -2.68 -6.73 9.40
C ILE A 48 -3.81 -5.70 9.27
N LYS A 49 -3.98 -4.82 10.28
CA LYS A 49 -4.96 -3.73 10.25
C LYS A 49 -4.73 -2.79 9.06
N SER A 50 -3.48 -2.42 8.80
CA SER A 50 -3.11 -1.58 7.66
C SER A 50 -3.44 -2.26 6.33
N VAL A 51 -3.08 -3.55 6.18
CA VAL A 51 -3.38 -4.34 4.97
C VAL A 51 -4.89 -4.40 4.73
N LEU A 52 -5.70 -4.68 5.75
CA LEU A 52 -7.16 -4.72 5.65
C LEU A 52 -7.75 -3.36 5.25
N GLN A 53 -7.18 -2.26 5.76
CA GLN A 53 -7.60 -0.92 5.35
C GLN A 53 -7.30 -0.66 3.87
N PHE A 54 -6.12 -1.04 3.37
CA PHE A 54 -5.83 -0.97 1.93
C PHE A 54 -6.80 -1.83 1.12
N CYS A 55 -7.06 -3.07 1.54
CA CYS A 55 -8.04 -3.94 0.91
C CYS A 55 -9.41 -3.27 0.78
N LYS A 56 -9.92 -2.69 1.88
CA LYS A 56 -11.19 -1.97 1.89
C LYS A 56 -11.20 -0.76 0.97
N LYS A 57 -10.14 0.07 0.99
CA LYS A 57 -10.07 1.32 0.21
C LYS A 57 -9.84 1.09 -1.28
N LEU A 58 -9.15 0.01 -1.64
CA LEU A 58 -8.82 -0.35 -3.01
C LEU A 58 -9.79 -1.38 -3.61
N ASN A 59 -10.77 -1.84 -2.82
CA ASN A 59 -11.68 -2.92 -3.17
C ASN A 59 -10.95 -4.20 -3.61
N LEU A 60 -9.93 -4.59 -2.85
CA LEU A 60 -9.11 -5.78 -3.07
C LEU A 60 -9.37 -6.82 -1.99
N LYS A 61 -9.22 -8.09 -2.35
CA LYS A 61 -9.17 -9.19 -1.38
C LYS A 61 -7.75 -9.32 -0.81
N ILE A 62 -7.65 -9.88 0.40
CA ILE A 62 -6.38 -9.94 1.14
C ILE A 62 -5.34 -10.86 0.48
N ASP A 63 -5.80 -11.94 -0.16
CA ASP A 63 -5.02 -12.87 -1.00
C ASP A 63 -4.24 -12.15 -2.11
N TYR A 64 -4.72 -11.01 -2.59
CA TYR A 64 -4.00 -10.17 -3.54
C TYR A 64 -2.60 -9.80 -3.04
N PHE A 65 -2.33 -9.74 -1.73
CA PHE A 65 -1.02 -9.35 -1.19
C PHE A 65 -0.09 -10.50 -0.81
N PHE A 66 -0.55 -11.76 -0.93
CA PHE A 66 0.24 -12.95 -0.64
C PHE A 66 0.82 -13.56 -1.91
#